data_AF-A0A506Y776-F1
#
_entry.id   AF-A0A506Y776-F1
#
_cell.length_a   1.000
_cell.length_b   1.000
_cell.length_c   1.000
_cell.angle_alpha   90.00
_cell.angle_beta   90.00
_cell.angle_gamma   90.00
#
_symmetry.space_group_name_H-M   'P 1'
#
loop_
_entity.id
_entity.type
_entity.pdbx_description
1 polymer ?
#
loop_
_entity_poly.entity_id
_entity_poly.type
_entity_poly.pdbx_seq_one_letter_code
_entity_poly.pdbx_strand_id
1 'polypeptide(L)'
;MRTRRALRSIIGAVTTAACLVLLSGCLAVPAAGSLGGGASRGLVLDASELTLPVCDADIRVEVESLTAEPDCRLEQHLTLVFPDGTELDVSPNTGAANQWDTASRRHWAYAAVGDYGAAAATFTDDCHDYVEWGRPDALRKLEDAFGAHHAWACD
;
A
#
# COMPACT_ATOMS: atom_id res chain seq x y z
N MET A 1 -11.82 44.37 -32.59
CA MET A 1 -13.23 44.46 -32.18
C MET A 1 -13.31 43.83 -30.79
N ARG A 2 -13.36 44.53 -29.65
CA ARG A 2 -14.33 45.50 -29.09
C ARG A 2 -15.77 44.95 -28.91
N THR A 3 -16.08 44.50 -27.70
CA THR A 3 -17.39 44.63 -27.00
C THR A 3 -17.17 44.26 -25.52
N ARG A 4 -16.98 45.21 -24.60
CA ARG A 4 -17.97 45.96 -23.77
C ARG A 4 -18.67 45.05 -22.73
N ARG A 5 -18.34 45.20 -21.42
CA ARG A 5 -19.08 45.95 -20.36
C ARG A 5 -20.40 45.27 -19.95
N ALA A 6 -20.92 45.25 -18.72
CA ALA A 6 -20.56 45.71 -17.37
C ALA A 6 -21.73 45.30 -16.42
N LEU A 7 -21.68 45.74 -15.14
CA LEU A 7 -22.80 45.87 -14.16
C LEU A 7 -23.17 44.58 -13.40
N ARG A 8 -23.44 44.52 -12.09
CA ARG A 8 -23.76 45.48 -11.00
C ARG A 8 -23.54 44.68 -9.69
N SER A 9 -22.69 45.08 -8.74
CA SER A 9 -23.02 45.91 -7.57
C SER A 9 -24.43 45.72 -6.99
N ILE A 10 -24.55 44.98 -5.89
CA ILE A 10 -25.61 45.20 -4.88
C ILE A 10 -24.98 45.12 -3.49
N ILE A 11 -25.12 46.24 -2.80
CA ILE A 11 -24.83 46.52 -1.41
C ILE A 11 -25.92 45.89 -0.56
N GLY A 12 -25.55 45.25 0.56
CA GLY A 12 -26.49 44.74 1.55
C GLY A 12 -25.84 44.68 2.93
N ALA A 13 -25.62 45.83 3.54
CA ALA A 13 -25.30 45.95 4.96
C ALA A 13 -26.62 46.07 5.74
N VAL A 14 -26.94 45.11 6.61
CA VAL A 14 -27.99 45.25 7.64
C VAL A 14 -27.58 44.49 8.91
N THR A 15 -27.05 45.28 9.84
CA THR A 15 -27.41 45.38 11.28
C THR A 15 -27.77 44.14 12.12
N THR A 16 -26.94 43.96 13.17
CA THR A 16 -27.28 43.73 14.60
C THR A 16 -28.35 42.69 14.97
N ALA A 17 -27.92 41.66 15.69
CA ALA A 17 -28.53 41.30 16.98
C ALA A 17 -27.57 40.41 17.78
N ALA A 18 -26.98 41.00 18.82
CA ALA A 18 -26.44 40.23 19.93
C ALA A 18 -27.61 39.55 20.64
N CYS A 19 -27.60 38.21 20.68
CA CYS A 19 -28.42 37.46 21.63
C CYS A 19 -27.53 36.37 22.23
N LEU A 20 -27.15 36.64 23.48
CA LEU A 20 -26.40 35.78 24.37
C LEU A 20 -27.35 34.67 24.82
N VAL A 21 -27.14 33.43 24.38
CA VAL A 21 -27.69 32.25 25.06
C VAL A 21 -26.53 31.28 25.28
N LEU A 22 -26.02 31.34 26.51
CA LEU A 22 -25.16 30.33 27.13
C LEU A 22 -25.96 29.03 27.24
N LEU A 23 -25.86 28.16 26.23
CA LEU A 23 -26.24 26.76 26.34
C LEU A 23 -24.97 25.95 26.49
N SER A 24 -24.64 25.73 27.76
CA SER A 24 -23.64 24.78 28.25
C SER A 24 -24.11 23.36 27.90
N GLY A 25 -23.97 22.98 26.63
CA GLY A 25 -24.11 21.62 26.17
C GLY A 25 -22.72 21.01 26.07
N CYS A 26 -22.42 20.04 26.94
CA CYS A 26 -21.30 19.12 26.80
C CYS A 26 -21.43 18.37 25.48
N LEU A 27 -21.02 18.97 24.37
CA LEU A 27 -20.66 18.23 23.18
C LEU A 27 -19.32 17.59 23.50
N ALA A 28 -19.39 16.34 23.93
CA ALA A 28 -18.27 15.43 23.94
C ALA A 28 -17.54 15.60 22.61
N VAL A 29 -16.33 16.14 22.67
CA VAL A 29 -15.35 16.01 21.60
C VAL A 29 -15.00 14.53 21.62
N PRO A 30 -15.44 13.68 20.67
CA PRO A 30 -14.73 12.43 20.49
C PRO A 30 -13.33 12.85 20.12
N ALA A 31 -12.39 12.51 21.02
CA ALA A 31 -10.97 12.64 20.77
C ALA A 31 -10.71 12.17 19.33
N ALA A 32 -9.95 12.98 18.59
CA ALA A 32 -9.25 12.48 17.43
C ALA A 32 -8.45 11.27 17.92
N GLY A 33 -9.04 10.09 17.74
CA GLY A 33 -8.36 8.82 17.90
C GLY A 33 -7.37 8.77 16.76
N SER A 34 -6.18 9.29 16.99
CA SER A 34 -4.98 8.79 16.34
C SER A 34 -4.82 7.34 16.81
N LEU A 35 -5.65 6.46 16.26
CA LEU A 35 -5.48 5.03 16.35
C LEU A 35 -4.16 4.71 15.64
N GLY A 36 -3.26 4.06 16.37
CA GLY A 36 -2.17 3.32 15.76
C GLY A 36 -0.99 4.17 15.27
N GLY A 37 -0.25 4.74 16.21
CA GLY A 37 1.21 4.76 16.05
C GLY A 37 1.74 3.32 16.14
N GLY A 38 1.40 2.48 15.15
CA GLY A 38 2.05 1.19 14.97
C GLY A 38 3.48 1.47 14.58
N ALA A 39 4.44 1.04 15.39
CA ALA A 39 5.82 0.96 14.92
C ALA A 39 5.76 0.15 13.62
N SER A 40 6.07 0.77 12.48
CA SER A 40 6.14 0.09 11.20
C SER A 40 7.11 -1.07 11.37
N ARG A 41 6.58 -2.29 11.48
CA ARG A 41 7.39 -3.49 11.48
C ARG A 41 8.00 -3.55 10.09
N GLY A 42 9.32 -3.70 10.03
CA GLY A 42 10.04 -3.80 8.77
C GLY A 42 10.68 -5.17 8.69
N LEU A 43 10.78 -5.70 7.47
CA LEU A 43 11.63 -6.85 7.20
C LEU A 43 13.09 -6.41 7.34
N VAL A 44 13.80 -7.00 8.31
CA VAL A 44 15.23 -6.79 8.49
C VAL A 44 15.97 -8.04 8.02
N LEU A 45 16.87 -7.84 7.07
CA LEU A 45 17.71 -8.88 6.50
C LEU A 45 19.16 -8.64 6.90
N ASP A 46 19.84 -9.71 7.31
CA ASP A 46 21.26 -9.69 7.59
C ASP A 46 22.07 -9.65 6.29
N ALA A 47 23.30 -9.15 6.34
CA ALA A 47 24.17 -9.10 5.15
C ALA A 47 24.46 -10.50 4.56
N SER A 48 24.39 -11.56 5.37
CA SER A 48 24.51 -12.95 4.92
C SER A 48 23.29 -13.46 4.17
N GLU A 49 22.18 -12.72 4.20
CA GLU A 49 20.92 -13.03 3.50
C GLU A 49 20.77 -12.19 2.22
N LEU A 50 21.85 -11.53 1.79
CA LEU A 50 21.92 -10.66 0.62
C LEU A 50 23.13 -10.99 -0.26
N THR A 51 23.46 -12.26 -0.37
CA THR A 51 24.63 -12.78 -1.09
C THR A 51 24.36 -13.07 -2.55
N LEU A 52 23.11 -13.33 -2.93
CA LEU A 52 22.72 -13.51 -4.32
C LEU A 52 22.91 -12.19 -5.10
N PRO A 53 23.33 -12.27 -6.38
CA PRO A 53 23.39 -11.09 -7.22
C PRO A 53 21.99 -10.49 -7.37
N VAL A 54 21.92 -9.18 -7.60
CA VAL A 54 20.66 -8.53 -7.95
C VAL A 54 20.33 -8.87 -9.41
N CYS A 55 19.08 -9.22 -9.70
CA CYS A 55 18.64 -9.50 -11.06
C CYS A 55 18.77 -8.26 -11.96
N ASP A 56 18.82 -8.49 -13.27
CA ASP A 56 18.75 -7.39 -14.25
C ASP A 56 17.46 -6.56 -14.03
N ALA A 57 17.55 -5.26 -14.32
CA ALA A 57 16.39 -4.38 -14.29
C ALA A 57 15.42 -4.70 -15.44
N ASP A 58 14.17 -4.24 -15.30
CA ASP A 58 13.12 -4.31 -16.32
C ASP A 58 12.70 -5.75 -16.68
N ILE A 59 12.73 -6.65 -15.69
CA ILE A 59 12.27 -8.03 -15.87
C ILE A 59 10.77 -8.16 -15.64
N ARG A 60 10.17 -9.08 -16.39
CA ARG A 60 8.77 -9.47 -16.24
C ARG A 60 8.71 -10.85 -15.60
N VAL A 61 8.03 -10.96 -14.46
CA VAL A 61 8.01 -12.17 -13.63
C VAL A 61 6.57 -12.60 -13.36
N GLU A 62 6.23 -13.83 -13.74
CA GLU A 62 4.94 -14.44 -13.38
C GLU A 62 4.96 -14.81 -11.90
N VAL A 63 3.94 -14.42 -11.12
CA VAL A 63 3.94 -14.64 -9.66
C VAL A 63 4.03 -16.12 -9.27
N GLU A 64 3.52 -17.03 -10.12
CA GLU A 64 3.60 -18.47 -9.88
C GLU A 64 5.05 -18.98 -9.84
N SER A 65 5.96 -18.31 -10.56
CA SER A 65 7.39 -18.65 -10.57
C SER A 65 8.12 -18.29 -9.28
N LEU A 66 7.53 -17.45 -8.41
CA LEU A 66 8.12 -17.05 -7.13
C LEU A 66 8.23 -18.21 -6.13
N THR A 67 7.62 -19.35 -6.42
CA THR A 67 7.74 -20.58 -5.63
C THR A 67 9.02 -21.37 -5.94
N ALA A 68 9.75 -21.01 -6.99
CA ALA A 68 11.02 -21.62 -7.37
C ALA A 68 12.20 -21.02 -6.59
N GLU A 69 13.30 -21.78 -6.51
CA GLU A 69 14.56 -21.31 -5.91
C GLU A 69 15.09 -20.07 -6.67
N PRO A 70 15.41 -18.95 -5.98
CA PRO A 70 15.92 -17.76 -6.62
C PRO A 70 17.38 -17.95 -7.04
N ASP A 71 17.72 -17.50 -8.23
CA ASP A 71 19.09 -17.36 -8.72
C ASP A 71 19.64 -15.94 -8.55
N CYS A 72 18.77 -14.96 -8.36
CA CYS A 72 19.08 -13.57 -8.10
C CYS A 72 18.00 -12.89 -7.24
N ARG A 73 18.30 -11.71 -6.70
CA ARG A 73 17.39 -10.89 -5.88
C ARG A 73 16.59 -9.92 -6.74
N LEU A 74 15.28 -9.96 -6.60
CA LEU A 74 14.31 -9.11 -7.32
C LEU A 74 14.15 -7.73 -6.67
N GLU A 75 15.23 -6.94 -6.61
CA GLU A 75 15.23 -5.63 -5.91
C GLU A 75 15.21 -4.41 -6.85
N GLN A 76 15.31 -4.65 -8.16
CA GLN A 76 15.28 -3.62 -9.20
C GLN A 76 13.86 -3.39 -9.71
N HIS A 77 13.74 -2.53 -10.74
CA HIS A 77 12.48 -2.37 -11.46
C HIS A 77 12.07 -3.73 -12.04
N LEU A 78 10.90 -4.22 -11.66
CA LEU A 78 10.28 -5.40 -12.29
C LEU A 78 8.78 -5.20 -12.46
N THR A 79 8.20 -5.94 -13.40
CA THR A 79 6.75 -6.07 -13.57
C THR A 79 6.32 -7.47 -13.17
N LEU A 80 5.50 -7.56 -12.12
CA LEU A 80 4.85 -8.81 -11.75
C LEU A 80 3.58 -9.02 -12.55
N VAL A 81 3.36 -10.27 -12.95
CA VAL A 81 2.18 -10.68 -13.71
C VAL A 81 1.39 -11.68 -12.87
N PHE A 82 0.14 -11.35 -12.60
CA PHE A 82 -0.78 -12.19 -11.85
C PHE A 82 -1.63 -13.07 -12.79
N PRO A 83 -2.19 -14.18 -12.30
CA PRO A 83 -2.97 -15.10 -13.13
C PRO A 83 -4.23 -14.49 -13.76
N ASP A 84 -4.72 -13.37 -13.21
CA ASP A 84 -5.85 -12.61 -13.77
C ASP A 84 -5.43 -11.62 -14.88
N GLY A 85 -4.14 -11.59 -15.23
CA GLY A 85 -3.56 -10.69 -16.21
C GLY A 85 -3.21 -9.30 -15.66
N THR A 86 -3.42 -9.07 -14.37
CA THR A 86 -3.02 -7.81 -13.72
C THR A 86 -1.51 -7.70 -13.66
N GLU A 87 -1.01 -6.50 -13.92
CA GLU A 87 0.41 -6.18 -13.87
C GLU A 87 0.69 -5.21 -12.73
N LEU A 88 1.59 -5.60 -11.83
CA LEU A 88 2.08 -4.75 -10.75
C LEU A 88 3.50 -4.30 -11.07
N ASP A 89 3.65 -2.99 -11.29
CA ASP A 89 4.95 -2.38 -11.49
C ASP A 89 5.63 -2.12 -10.15
N VAL A 90 6.76 -2.77 -9.93
CA VAL A 90 7.57 -2.63 -8.72
C VAL A 90 8.67 -1.62 -9.00
N SER A 91 8.56 -0.45 -8.37
CA SER A 91 9.59 0.57 -8.49
C SER A 91 10.94 0.09 -7.96
N PRO A 92 12.07 0.53 -8.56
CA PRO A 92 13.39 0.13 -8.10
C PRO A 92 13.65 0.64 -6.66
N ASN A 93 14.35 -0.16 -5.87
CA ASN A 93 14.78 0.15 -4.50
C ASN A 93 13.68 0.25 -3.43
N THR A 94 12.41 -0.03 -3.72
CA THR A 94 11.38 -0.10 -2.66
C THR A 94 11.31 -1.47 -2.00
N GLY A 95 11.71 -2.54 -2.70
CA GLY A 95 11.66 -3.92 -2.19
C GLY A 95 10.24 -4.40 -1.83
N ALA A 96 9.22 -3.59 -2.11
CA ALA A 96 7.83 -3.86 -1.89
C ALA A 96 6.99 -2.98 -2.83
N ALA A 97 5.80 -3.47 -3.18
CA ALA A 97 4.82 -2.74 -3.96
C ALA A 97 3.42 -3.24 -3.67
N ASN A 98 2.43 -2.40 -3.95
CA ASN A 98 1.03 -2.73 -3.76
C ASN A 98 0.17 -1.98 -4.80
N GLN A 99 -0.92 -2.61 -5.19
CA GLN A 99 -1.92 -2.03 -6.10
C GLN A 99 -3.31 -2.44 -5.65
N TRP A 100 -4.28 -1.58 -5.96
CA TRP A 100 -5.67 -1.72 -5.54
C TRP A 100 -6.61 -1.44 -6.71
N ASP A 101 -7.54 -2.36 -6.97
CA ASP A 101 -8.66 -2.15 -7.89
C ASP A 101 -9.95 -1.99 -7.10
N THR A 102 -10.38 -0.74 -6.99
CA THR A 102 -11.61 -0.38 -6.27
C THR A 102 -12.89 -0.95 -6.89
N ALA A 103 -12.90 -1.30 -8.18
CA ALA A 103 -14.09 -1.81 -8.85
C ALA A 103 -14.33 -3.28 -8.50
N SER A 104 -13.27 -4.09 -8.50
CA SER A 104 -13.32 -5.51 -8.11
C SER A 104 -13.08 -5.73 -6.61
N ARG A 105 -12.68 -4.69 -5.86
CA ARG A 105 -12.22 -4.77 -4.46
C ARG A 105 -11.06 -5.74 -4.27
N ARG A 106 -10.24 -5.86 -5.29
CA ARG A 106 -9.08 -6.76 -5.32
C ARG A 106 -7.80 -5.95 -5.14
N HIS A 107 -6.88 -6.55 -4.41
CA HIS A 107 -5.62 -5.99 -4.03
C HIS A 107 -4.51 -6.94 -4.44
N TRP A 108 -3.36 -6.37 -4.76
CA TRP A 108 -2.14 -7.08 -5.11
C TRP A 108 -1.01 -6.51 -4.27
N ALA A 109 -0.19 -7.39 -3.69
CA ALA A 109 0.97 -7.03 -2.89
C ALA A 109 2.20 -7.80 -3.34
N TYR A 110 3.36 -7.19 -3.11
CA TYR A 110 4.68 -7.74 -3.40
C TYR A 110 5.67 -7.35 -2.31
N ALA A 111 6.56 -8.28 -1.96
CA ALA A 111 7.71 -8.04 -1.11
C ALA A 111 8.93 -8.87 -1.58
N ALA A 112 10.08 -8.21 -1.73
CA ALA A 112 11.38 -8.87 -1.89
C ALA A 112 11.93 -9.31 -0.53
N VAL A 113 12.50 -10.52 -0.47
CA VAL A 113 12.94 -11.17 0.78
C VAL A 113 14.40 -11.62 0.65
N GLY A 114 15.24 -10.78 0.02
CA GLY A 114 16.67 -11.05 -0.15
C GLY A 114 16.95 -12.39 -0.84
N ASP A 115 17.89 -13.16 -0.29
CA ASP A 115 18.30 -14.46 -0.83
C ASP A 115 17.20 -15.53 -0.75
N TYR A 116 16.15 -15.30 0.04
CA TYR A 116 14.99 -16.20 0.09
C TYR A 116 14.07 -16.04 -1.13
N GLY A 117 14.26 -14.98 -1.92
CA GLY A 117 13.51 -14.69 -3.13
C GLY A 117 12.50 -13.57 -2.90
N ALA A 118 11.24 -13.80 -3.26
CA ALA A 118 10.19 -12.81 -3.09
C ALA A 118 8.84 -13.48 -2.80
N ALA A 119 7.88 -12.68 -2.37
CA ALA A 119 6.50 -13.08 -2.19
C ALA A 119 5.56 -12.11 -2.91
N ALA A 120 4.44 -12.63 -3.38
CA ALA A 120 3.34 -11.85 -3.91
C ALA A 120 2.02 -12.41 -3.35
N ALA A 121 1.01 -11.56 -3.26
CA ALA A 121 -0.32 -11.97 -2.85
C ALA A 121 -1.41 -11.24 -3.62
N THR A 122 -2.56 -11.90 -3.78
CA THR A 122 -3.82 -11.25 -4.10
C THR A 122 -4.83 -11.47 -2.98
N PHE A 123 -5.67 -10.47 -2.73
CA PHE A 123 -6.67 -10.52 -1.67
C PHE A 123 -7.80 -9.53 -1.92
N THR A 124 -8.88 -9.67 -1.17
CA THR A 124 -10.00 -8.73 -1.14
C THR A 124 -9.88 -7.73 0.01
N ASP A 125 -10.72 -6.69 0.05
CA ASP A 125 -10.75 -5.67 1.13
C ASP A 125 -10.78 -6.27 2.56
N ASP A 126 -11.38 -7.45 2.73
CA ASP A 126 -11.53 -8.16 3.99
C ASP A 126 -10.47 -9.26 4.20
N CYS A 127 -9.49 -9.36 3.30
CA CYS A 127 -8.43 -10.36 3.29
C CYS A 127 -8.95 -11.82 3.26
N HIS A 128 -10.20 -12.06 2.82
CA HIS A 128 -10.79 -13.40 2.80
C HIS A 128 -10.40 -14.23 1.57
N ASP A 129 -10.37 -13.63 0.38
CA ASP A 129 -9.98 -14.32 -0.86
C ASP A 129 -8.47 -14.21 -1.09
N TYR A 130 -7.69 -14.67 -0.10
CA TYR A 130 -6.24 -14.58 -0.09
C TYR A 130 -5.57 -15.71 -0.90
N VAL A 131 -4.72 -15.33 -1.85
CA VAL A 131 -3.84 -16.23 -2.59
C VAL A 131 -2.43 -15.69 -2.50
N GLU A 132 -1.46 -16.55 -2.16
CA GLU A 132 -0.07 -16.16 -1.97
C GLU A 132 0.87 -17.05 -2.76
N TRP A 133 1.89 -16.42 -3.30
CA TRP A 133 2.99 -17.05 -4.00
C TRP A 133 4.30 -16.62 -3.37
N GLY A 134 5.20 -17.58 -3.25
CA GLY A 134 6.49 -17.38 -2.62
C GLY A 134 6.99 -18.70 -2.09
N ARG A 135 8.29 -18.76 -1.84
CA ARG A 135 8.87 -19.94 -1.20
C ARG A 135 8.51 -20.01 0.28
N PRO A 136 8.36 -21.20 0.87
CA PRO A 136 8.00 -21.34 2.29
C PRO A 136 8.94 -20.63 3.27
N ASP A 137 10.23 -20.53 2.94
CA ASP A 137 11.23 -19.81 3.74
C ASP A 137 11.09 -18.28 3.63
N ALA A 138 10.84 -17.76 2.43
CA ALA A 138 10.52 -16.34 2.23
C ALA A 138 9.24 -15.94 2.98
N LEU A 139 8.18 -16.75 2.87
CA LEU A 139 6.91 -16.51 3.55
C LEU A 139 7.06 -16.54 5.07
N ARG A 140 7.84 -17.50 5.60
CA ARG A 140 8.15 -17.56 7.03
C ARG A 140 8.91 -16.32 7.50
N LYS A 141 9.82 -15.77 6.70
CA LYS A 141 10.52 -14.51 7.05
C LYS A 141 9.56 -13.31 7.12
N LEU A 142 8.59 -13.24 6.22
CA LEU A 142 7.55 -12.21 6.28
C LEU A 142 6.66 -12.40 7.50
N GLU A 143 6.26 -13.63 7.81
CA GLU A 143 5.48 -13.93 9.02
C GLU A 143 6.25 -13.57 10.31
N ASP A 144 7.53 -13.92 10.39
CA ASP A 144 8.39 -13.58 11.53
C ASP A 144 8.54 -12.06 11.71
N ALA A 145 8.57 -11.30 10.61
CA ALA A 145 8.76 -9.85 10.63
C ALA A 145 7.47 -9.08 10.92
N PHE A 146 6.38 -9.43 10.26
CA PHE A 146 5.12 -8.67 10.29
C PHE A 146 4.10 -9.28 11.24
N GLY A 147 4.06 -10.61 11.34
CA GLY A 147 3.13 -11.39 12.14
C GLY A 147 2.38 -12.43 11.32
N ALA A 148 1.60 -13.26 12.01
CA ALA A 148 0.73 -14.27 11.41
C ALA A 148 -0.44 -13.64 10.63
N HIS A 149 -1.23 -14.49 9.98
CA HIS A 149 -2.49 -14.12 9.32
C HIS A 149 -2.34 -13.10 8.18
N HIS A 150 -1.29 -13.23 7.37
CA HIS A 150 -1.09 -12.40 6.18
C HIS A 150 -0.89 -10.91 6.47
N ALA A 151 -0.48 -10.57 7.71
CA ALA A 151 -0.24 -9.21 8.17
C ALA A 151 0.73 -8.42 7.26
N TRP A 152 1.67 -9.09 6.59
CA TRP A 152 2.60 -8.43 5.67
C TRP A 152 1.90 -7.80 4.45
N ALA A 153 0.75 -8.35 4.04
CA ALA A 153 0.00 -7.91 2.86
C ALA A 153 -1.30 -7.16 3.23
N CYS A 154 -1.96 -7.56 4.32
CA CYS A 154 -3.31 -7.10 4.65
C CYS A 154 -3.40 -6.01 5.75
N ASP A 155 -2.32 -5.72 6.48
CA ASP A 155 -2.32 -4.73 7.59
C ASP A 155 -1.82 -3.33 7.20
#